data_AF-A0A956ERS4-F1
#
_entry.id   AF-A0A956ERS4-F1
#
_cell.length_a   1.000
_cell.length_b   1.000
_cell.length_c   1.000
_cell.angle_alpha   90.00
_cell.angle_beta   90.00
_cell.angle_gamma   90.00
#
_symmetry.space_group_name_H-M   'P 1'
#
loop_
_entity.id
_entity.type
_entity.pdbx_description
1 polymer ?
#
loop_
_entity_poly.entity_id
_entity_poly.type
_entity_poly.pdbx_seq_one_letter_code
_entity_poly.pdbx_strand_id
1 'polypeptide(L)'
;WWGTLIGVLVTFHFVCACWIFFRADNFQKAWLMFSQLGQLTHFHPNLPAKVLAVLSLGLLSHYVPERLFVWARETFKRAPAFTQGAILLALLLWVREMVSAQAVPFVYFQF
;
A
#
# COMPACT_ATOMS: atom_id res chain seq x y z
N TRP A 1 -26.26 -17.58 -5.77
CA TRP A 1 -25.13 -17.54 -4.84
C TRP A 1 -23.88 -18.19 -5.42
N TRP A 2 -23.82 -19.51 -5.60
CA TRP A 2 -22.60 -20.17 -6.10
C TRP A 2 -22.19 -19.76 -7.53
N GLY A 3 -23.15 -19.68 -8.47
CA GLY A 3 -22.88 -19.20 -9.82
C GLY A 3 -22.40 -17.74 -9.88
N THR A 4 -22.91 -16.89 -8.99
CA THR A 4 -22.45 -15.50 -8.86
C THR A 4 -21.02 -15.44 -8.35
N LEU A 5 -20.66 -16.23 -7.33
CA LEU A 5 -19.30 -16.30 -6.80
C LEU A 5 -18.31 -16.81 -7.86
N ILE A 6 -18.67 -17.86 -8.59
CA ILE A 6 -17.85 -18.37 -9.70
C ILE A 6 -17.67 -17.30 -10.77
N GLY A 7 -18.76 -16.62 -11.18
CA GLY A 7 -18.70 -15.54 -12.16
C GLY A 7 -17.77 -14.40 -11.74
N VAL A 8 -17.85 -13.98 -10.47
CA VAL A 8 -16.94 -12.96 -9.91
C VAL A 8 -15.49 -13.44 -9.93
N LEU A 9 -15.23 -14.67 -9.48
CA LEU A 9 -13.87 -15.23 -9.44
C LEU A 9 -13.28 -15.33 -10.85
N VAL A 10 -14.02 -15.87 -11.82
CA VAL A 10 -13.54 -16.02 -13.20
C VAL A 10 -13.27 -14.64 -13.82
N THR A 11 -14.20 -13.70 -13.66
CA THR A 11 -14.05 -12.35 -14.21
C THR A 11 -12.85 -11.63 -13.59
N PHE A 12 -12.68 -11.74 -12.27
CA PHE A 12 -11.55 -11.15 -11.57
C PHE A 12 -10.21 -11.70 -12.07
N HIS A 13 -10.04 -13.02 -12.11
CA HIS A 13 -8.80 -13.64 -12.55
C HIS A 13 -8.52 -13.38 -14.03
N PHE A 14 -9.55 -13.33 -14.87
CA PHE A 14 -9.41 -12.96 -16.28
C PHE A 14 -8.89 -11.53 -16.44
N VAL A 15 -9.49 -10.56 -15.74
CA VAL A 15 -9.04 -9.16 -15.77
C VAL A 15 -7.61 -9.02 -15.23
N CYS A 16 -7.27 -9.70 -14.14
CA CYS A 16 -5.90 -9.73 -13.61
C CYS A 16 -4.89 -10.33 -14.60
N ALA A 17 -5.25 -11.42 -15.30
CA ALA A 17 -4.41 -12.01 -16.32
C ALA A 17 -4.17 -11.02 -17.48
N CYS A 18 -5.21 -10.32 -17.95
CA CYS A 18 -5.08 -9.28 -18.96
C CYS A 18 -4.12 -8.15 -18.52
N TRP A 19 -4.19 -7.71 -17.26
CA TRP A 19 -3.26 -6.70 -16.73
C TRP A 19 -1.79 -7.13 -16.81
N ILE A 20 -1.48 -8.40 -16.58
CA ILE A 20 -0.11 -8.92 -16.71
C ILE A 20 0.36 -8.78 -18.16
N PHE A 21 -0.47 -9.17 -19.13
CA PHE A 21 -0.12 -9.06 -20.55
C PHE A 21 0.02 -7.62 -21.03
N PHE A 22 -0.83 -6.70 -20.58
CA PHE A 22 -0.74 -5.29 -20.97
C PHE A 22 0.44 -4.55 -20.34
N ARG A 23 0.91 -4.99 -19.17
CA ARG A 23 2.04 -4.37 -18.47
C ARG A 23 3.39 -4.95 -18.92
N ALA A 24 3.45 -6.20 -19.34
CA ALA A 24 4.71 -6.84 -19.70
C ALA A 24 5.24 -6.34 -21.05
N ASP A 25 6.54 -6.00 -21.12
CA ASP A 25 7.16 -5.52 -22.37
C ASP A 25 7.14 -6.57 -23.52
N ASN A 26 6.99 -7.85 -23.19
CA ASN A 26 6.88 -8.95 -24.15
C ASN A 26 6.23 -10.19 -23.51
N PHE A 27 5.86 -11.15 -24.36
CA PHE A 27 5.23 -12.40 -23.94
C PHE A 27 6.10 -13.25 -23.00
N GLN A 28 7.42 -13.20 -23.15
CA GLN A 28 8.34 -13.93 -22.28
C GLN A 28 8.30 -13.42 -20.84
N LYS A 29 8.26 -12.09 -20.64
CA LYS A 29 8.09 -11.47 -19.33
C LYS A 29 6.72 -11.78 -18.71
N ALA A 30 5.65 -11.77 -19.51
CA ALA A 30 4.32 -12.15 -19.02
C ALA A 30 4.30 -13.59 -18.50
N TRP A 31 4.87 -14.53 -19.24
CA TRP A 31 4.96 -15.94 -18.82
C TRP A 31 5.83 -16.12 -17.57
N LEU A 32 6.94 -15.38 -17.48
CA LEU A 32 7.77 -15.34 -16.28
C LEU A 32 6.95 -14.92 -15.04
N MET A 33 6.10 -13.89 -15.15
CA MET A 33 5.22 -13.47 -14.05
C MET A 33 4.27 -14.59 -13.61
N PHE A 34 3.61 -15.29 -14.53
CA PHE A 34 2.77 -16.44 -14.17
C PHE A 34 3.57 -17.57 -13.49
N SER A 35 4.77 -17.85 -13.97
CA SER A 35 5.64 -18.86 -13.35
C SER A 35 6.06 -18.48 -11.92
N GLN A 36 6.32 -17.19 -11.66
CA GLN A 36 6.64 -16.70 -10.32
C GLN A 36 5.44 -16.77 -9.38
N LEU A 37 4.23 -16.44 -9.86
CA LEU A 37 3.00 -16.58 -9.07
C LEU A 37 2.74 -18.05 -8.67
N GLY A 38 3.04 -19.00 -9.56
CA GLY A 38 2.88 -20.43 -9.32
C GLY A 38 3.88 -21.03 -8.32
N GLN A 39 4.99 -20.35 -8.01
CA GLN A 39 5.98 -20.83 -7.05
C GLN A 39 5.50 -20.73 -5.59
N LEU A 40 4.43 -19.96 -5.33
CA LEU A 40 3.83 -19.78 -3.99
C LEU A 40 4.88 -19.43 -2.91
N THR A 41 5.90 -18.66 -3.27
CA THR A 41 6.96 -18.30 -2.34
C THR A 41 6.47 -17.22 -1.38
N HIS A 42 6.89 -17.32 -0.12
CA HIS A 42 6.66 -16.27 0.89
C HIS A 42 7.81 -15.25 0.95
N PHE A 43 8.81 -15.40 0.08
CA PHE A 43 9.99 -14.53 0.07
C PHE A 43 9.74 -13.32 -0.83
N HIS A 44 9.49 -12.18 -0.20
CA HIS A 44 9.24 -10.92 -0.89
C HIS A 44 10.32 -9.89 -0.54
N PRO A 45 11.46 -9.87 -1.26
CA PRO A 45 12.55 -8.94 -0.98
C PRO A 45 12.14 -7.47 -1.16
N ASN A 46 11.09 -7.22 -1.95
CA ASN A 46 10.51 -5.89 -2.17
C ASN A 46 9.52 -5.44 -1.06
N LEU A 47 9.28 -6.27 -0.05
CA LEU A 47 8.42 -5.97 1.10
C LEU A 47 9.26 -5.93 2.40
N PRO A 48 10.16 -4.95 2.55
CA PRO A 48 10.92 -4.79 3.78
C PRO A 48 9.98 -4.50 4.95
N ALA A 49 10.38 -4.85 6.17
CA ALA A 49 9.59 -4.66 7.39
C ALA A 49 9.09 -3.21 7.56
N LYS A 50 9.85 -2.22 7.09
CA LYS A 50 9.45 -0.80 7.08
C LYS A 50 8.20 -0.55 6.24
N VAL A 51 8.12 -1.11 5.02
CA VAL A 51 6.96 -0.97 4.12
C VAL A 51 5.75 -1.68 4.71
N LEU A 52 5.93 -2.89 5.25
CA LEU A 52 4.87 -3.62 5.94
C LEU A 52 4.34 -2.85 7.17
N ALA A 53 5.21 -2.20 7.94
CA ALA A 53 4.81 -1.36 9.06
C ALA A 53 3.96 -0.17 8.60
N VAL A 54 4.33 0.53 7.53
CA VAL A 54 3.54 1.63 6.96
C VAL A 54 2.17 1.14 6.50
N LEU A 55 2.13 0.05 5.73
CA LEU A 55 0.88 -0.52 5.22
C LEU A 55 -0.05 -0.97 6.36
N SER A 56 0.52 -1.60 7.39
CA SER A 56 -0.22 -2.04 8.57
C SER A 56 -0.74 -0.85 9.36
N LEU A 57 0.06 0.19 9.57
CA LEU A 57 -0.39 1.43 10.22
C LEU A 57 -1.51 2.10 9.43
N GLY A 58 -1.40 2.18 8.10
CA GLY A 58 -2.45 2.68 7.22
C GLY A 58 -3.74 1.88 7.35
N LEU A 59 -3.66 0.55 7.29
CA LEU A 59 -4.82 -0.32 7.45
C LEU A 59 -5.46 -0.17 8.83
N LEU A 60 -4.66 -0.22 9.90
CA LEU A 60 -5.14 -0.07 11.28
C LEU A 60 -5.76 1.31 11.53
N SER A 61 -5.24 2.36 10.88
CA SER A 61 -5.79 3.72 10.98
C SER A 61 -7.25 3.80 10.50
N HIS A 62 -7.64 2.95 9.55
CA HIS A 62 -9.02 2.89 9.04
C HIS A 62 -10.01 2.37 10.08
N TYR A 63 -9.52 1.64 11.08
CA TYR A 63 -10.33 1.08 12.16
C TYR A 63 -10.28 1.93 13.45
N VAL A 64 -9.62 3.10 13.41
CA VAL A 64 -9.56 3.98 14.57
C VAL A 64 -10.95 4.56 14.85
N PRO A 65 -11.50 4.38 16.06
CA PRO A 65 -12.83 4.88 16.39
C PRO A 65 -12.81 6.41 16.48
N GLU A 66 -13.88 7.05 16.01
CA GLU A 66 -13.99 8.51 15.92
C GLU A 66 -13.67 9.23 17.23
N ARG A 67 -14.09 8.67 18.37
CA ARG A 67 -13.79 9.19 19.71
C ARG A 67 -12.29 9.40 19.96
N LEU A 68 -11.44 8.50 19.48
CA LEU A 68 -10.00 8.57 19.69
C LEU A 68 -9.38 9.66 18.81
N PHE A 69 -9.87 9.78 17.57
CA PHE A 69 -9.47 10.84 16.67
C PHE A 69 -9.85 12.22 17.22
N VAL A 70 -11.09 12.39 17.70
CA VAL A 70 -11.56 13.64 18.32
C VAL A 70 -10.74 13.97 19.56
N TRP A 71 -10.50 12.99 20.44
CA TRP A 71 -9.67 13.19 21.63
C TRP A 71 -8.24 13.61 21.29
N ALA A 72 -7.59 12.93 20.34
CA ALA A 72 -6.23 13.27 19.91
C ALA A 72 -6.16 14.70 19.32
N ARG A 73 -7.17 15.06 18.51
CA ARG A 73 -7.28 16.39 17.91
C ARG A 73 -7.44 17.49 18.97
N GLU A 74 -8.37 17.33 19.91
CA GLU A 74 -8.61 18.34 20.94
C GLU A 74 -7.43 18.45 21.91
N THR A 75 -6.75 17.33 22.19
CA THR A 75 -5.52 17.33 23.00
C THR A 75 -4.38 18.07 22.30
N PHE A 76 -4.19 17.82 21.00
CA PHE A 76 -3.19 18.52 20.20
C PHE A 76 -3.47 20.02 20.12
N LYS A 77 -4.73 20.42 19.93
CA LYS A 77 -5.12 21.85 19.90
C LYS A 77 -4.83 22.59 21.20
N ARG A 78 -5.00 21.91 22.34
CA ARG A 78 -4.77 22.49 23.67
C ARG A 78 -3.28 22.50 24.06
N ALA A 79 -2.42 21.82 23.31
CA ALA A 79 -0.99 21.77 23.59
C ALA A 79 -0.31 23.11 23.26
N PRO A 80 0.73 23.52 24.01
CA PRO A 80 1.53 24.70 23.70
C PRO A 80 2.15 24.63 22.29
N ALA A 81 2.38 25.79 21.66
CA ALA A 81 2.91 25.88 20.30
C ALA A 81 4.24 25.13 20.11
N PHE A 82 5.12 25.17 21.12
CA PHE A 82 6.39 24.43 21.10
C PHE A 82 6.17 22.91 21.00
N THR A 83 5.21 22.38 21.76
CA THR A 83 4.87 20.95 21.76
C THR A 83 4.27 20.51 20.42
N GLN A 84 3.38 21.33 19.84
CA GLN A 84 2.83 21.09 18.51
C GLN A 84 3.94 21.03 17.45
N GLY A 85 4.86 22.00 17.48
CA GLY A 85 6.02 22.05 16.59
C GLY A 85 6.91 20.82 16.73
N ALA A 86 7.21 20.39 17.96
CA ALA A 86 8.00 19.19 18.22
C ALA A 86 7.32 17.92 17.68
N ILE A 87 6.00 17.77 17.87
CA ILE A 87 5.24 16.63 17.34
C ILE A 87 5.27 16.60 15.81
N LEU A 88 5.03 17.75 15.15
CA LEU A 88 5.05 17.84 13.69
C LEU A 88 6.45 17.58 13.12
N LEU A 89 7.50 18.07 13.79
CA LEU A 89 8.88 17.80 13.41
C LEU A 89 9.20 16.30 13.53
N ALA A 90 8.82 15.67 14.64
CA ALA A 90 9.01 14.24 14.84
C ALA A 90 8.27 13.43 13.76
N LEU A 91 7.04 13.82 13.42
CA LEU A 91 6.26 13.19 12.35
C LEU A 91 6.95 13.33 10.98
N LEU A 92 7.48 14.51 10.67
CA LEU A 92 8.19 14.76 9.42
C LEU A 92 9.46 13.92 9.31
N LEU A 93 10.27 13.88 10.38
CA LEU A 93 11.47 13.04 10.43
C LEU A 93 11.10 11.56 10.28
N TRP A 94 10.03 11.11 10.94
CA TRP A 94 9.54 9.75 10.81
C TRP A 94 9.12 9.42 9.36
N VAL A 95 8.32 10.27 8.71
CA VAL A 95 7.93 10.09 7.31
C VAL A 95 9.14 10.07 6.38
N ARG A 96 10.13 10.95 6.60
CA ARG A 96 11.37 10.99 5.81
C ARG A 96 12.11 9.64 5.84
N GLU A 97 12.22 9.01 7.00
CA GLU A 97 12.87 7.71 7.16
C GLU A 97 12.11 6.55 6.48
N MET A 98 10.82 6.77 6.17
CA MET A 98 9.97 5.80 5.48
C MET A 98 9.96 5.97 3.96
N VAL A 99 10.49 7.07 3.44
CA VAL A 99 10.74 7.24 2.00
C VAL A 99 11.94 6.38 1.60
N SER A 100 11.69 5.09 1.35
CA SER A 100 12.70 4.16 0.82
C SER A 100 12.54 3.88 -0.68
N ALA A 101 11.42 4.30 -1.27
CA ALA A 101 11.12 4.05 -2.67
C ALA A 101 11.52 5.26 -3.53
N GLN A 102 12.19 5.03 -4.66
CA GLN A 102 12.25 6.03 -5.73
C GLN A 102 10.81 6.46 -6.02
N ALA A 103 10.57 7.77 -6.12
CA ALA A 103 9.27 8.29 -6.49
C ALA A 103 8.93 7.77 -7.89
N VAL A 104 8.21 6.65 -7.95
CA VAL A 104 7.75 6.07 -9.21
C VAL A 104 6.68 7.04 -9.73
N PRO A 105 6.90 7.69 -10.89
CA PRO A 105 5.92 8.62 -11.44
C PRO A 105 4.58 7.89 -11.59
N PHE A 106 3.47 8.61 -11.35
CA PHE A 106 2.14 8.09 -11.62
C PHE A 106 2.07 7.51 -13.03
N VAL A 107 1.24 6.48 -13.25
CA VAL A 107 1.11 5.74 -14.52
C VAL A 107 0.99 6.66 -15.74
N TYR A 108 0.46 7.88 -15.57
CA TYR A 108 0.34 8.89 -16.64
C TYR A 108 1.64 9.58 -17.08
N PHE A 109 2.73 9.39 -16.36
CA PHE A 109 4.04 9.96 -16.67
C PHE A 109 5.04 8.88 -17.13
N GLN A 110 4.55 7.68 -17.45
CA GLN A 110 5.38 6.54 -17.90
C GLN A 110 5.20 6.22 -19.38
N PHE A 111 4.71 7.19 -20.18
CA PHE A 111 4.59 7.09 -21.64
C PHE A 111 5.66 7.93 -22.32
#